data_AF-A0A372IAG7-F1
#
_entry.id   AF-A0A372IAG7-F1
#
_cell.length_a   1.000
_cell.length_b   1.000
_cell.length_c   1.000
_cell.angle_alpha   90.00
_cell.angle_beta   90.00
_cell.angle_gamma   90.00
#
_symmetry.space_group_name_H-M   'P 1'
#
loop_
_entity.id
_entity.type
_entity.pdbx_description
1 polymer ?
#
loop_
_entity_poly.entity_id
_entity_poly.type
_entity_poly.pdbx_seq_one_letter_code
_entity_poly.pdbx_strand_id
1 'polypeptide(L)'
;MTFPRYRAQTVAALSTLFLAMTGPAHATGLDLPDAERIAAQLEVYNSNAPGSIFALQPYRNDMSLTGADGLEVTLTSMNPGVNAWFILRVAGGDHGRARFYHLENADPAAWQVSLAMDGDAPAIRLESADNTVDCAPWQGRNSQLEAARAEPLPYAPLCDGAMYLRNQVSGNRTSREAIAEFLRENVIFGDSLVNLIKGTLFQDAYRESSEEADTEDAGSVVAALGQANLSRFPVMRTAPGFDLVGAEGGMEAGSWYAVEDAPGIYASMMQPGMISDEILNRRGETNWLDGVERGANVHLVAFDMRDFEIGYELGTAHPALGWSSRPHGAGRDWSIPGPDGIDSPSPLIMTGMLSPSLTDRVAATFTAGYKRDHGAFRYGDMATFNHGHHYGFMVNGTVLSRLWPGLSTIYVTHDGSFGMTTWTEALNEELLPHLRFARQNGVPLIHPDPETGESVPGDRVTQWGAGNWSGSADAQLRTLRAGSCLREVGGRQFLIYAYFSTATPSAMARTFQAYDCDYAMLLDMNSQEHTYMALYPQIEDGDDWIEAEHLVPGMASIDQQSRAGVVPRFVGFADNRDFFYLLRRE
;
A
#
# COMPACT_ATOMS: atom_id res chain seq x y z
N MET A 1 -63.54 -77.46 8.37
CA MET A 1 -64.66 -76.52 8.59
C MET A 1 -64.45 -75.31 7.68
N THR A 2 -65.55 -74.72 7.24
CA THR A 2 -65.79 -73.90 6.05
C THR A 2 -65.47 -72.40 6.18
N PHE A 3 -64.89 -71.83 5.11
CA PHE A 3 -64.99 -70.45 4.53
C PHE A 3 -64.52 -69.19 5.31
N PRO A 4 -64.25 -68.01 4.65
CA PRO A 4 -63.85 -67.71 3.26
C PRO A 4 -62.77 -66.58 3.07
N ARG A 5 -62.43 -66.37 1.80
CA ARG A 5 -61.67 -65.31 1.08
C ARG A 5 -61.84 -63.86 1.58
N TYR A 6 -60.81 -63.02 1.39
CA TYR A 6 -60.88 -61.75 0.64
C TYR A 6 -59.49 -61.31 0.14
N ARG A 7 -59.39 -61.00 -1.17
CA ARG A 7 -58.25 -60.32 -1.83
C ARG A 7 -58.49 -58.81 -1.72
N ALA A 8 -57.47 -58.04 -1.37
CA ALA A 8 -57.40 -56.61 -1.63
C ALA A 8 -56.01 -56.28 -2.17
N GLN A 9 -55.98 -55.73 -3.39
CA GLN A 9 -54.82 -55.10 -4.00
C GLN A 9 -54.65 -53.71 -3.38
N THR A 10 -53.42 -53.30 -3.11
CA THR A 10 -53.11 -51.89 -2.84
C THR A 10 -51.81 -51.56 -3.56
N VAL A 11 -51.94 -50.72 -4.58
CA VAL A 11 -50.83 -50.09 -5.32
C VAL A 11 -50.34 -48.95 -4.44
N ALA A 12 -49.08 -49.01 -4.00
CA ALA A 12 -48.39 -47.90 -3.37
C ALA A 12 -47.53 -47.21 -4.44
N ALA A 13 -47.97 -46.03 -4.89
CA ALA A 13 -47.15 -45.11 -5.66
C ALA A 13 -46.25 -44.35 -4.69
N LEU A 14 -44.94 -44.59 -4.73
CA LEU A 14 -43.95 -43.70 -4.11
C LEU A 14 -43.63 -42.58 -5.09
N SER A 15 -44.09 -41.36 -4.76
CA SER A 15 -43.58 -40.13 -5.36
C SER A 15 -42.34 -39.70 -4.57
N THR A 16 -41.15 -39.94 -5.13
CA THR A 16 -39.89 -39.43 -4.59
C THR A 16 -39.75 -37.97 -5.03
N LEU A 17 -39.95 -37.04 -4.09
CA LEU A 17 -39.61 -35.63 -4.26
C LEU A 17 -38.08 -35.52 -4.18
N PHE A 18 -37.41 -35.28 -5.30
CA PHE A 18 -36.01 -34.87 -5.30
C PHE A 18 -35.96 -33.40 -4.86
N LEU A 19 -35.63 -33.15 -3.59
CA LEU A 19 -35.12 -31.83 -3.19
C LEU A 19 -33.70 -31.70 -3.75
N ALA A 20 -33.55 -30.91 -4.82
CA ALA A 20 -32.26 -30.36 -5.18
C ALA A 20 -31.85 -29.38 -4.07
N MET A 21 -30.86 -29.75 -3.27
CA MET A 21 -30.19 -28.78 -2.40
C MET A 21 -29.31 -27.91 -3.29
N THR A 22 -29.84 -26.77 -3.71
CA THR A 22 -29.03 -25.66 -4.19
C THR A 22 -28.28 -25.11 -2.98
N GLY A 23 -27.01 -25.48 -2.84
CA GLY A 23 -26.12 -24.75 -1.94
C GLY A 23 -26.03 -23.28 -2.37
N PRO A 24 -25.62 -22.36 -1.48
CA PRO A 24 -25.36 -20.99 -1.88
C PRO A 24 -24.41 -20.99 -3.08
N ALA A 25 -24.80 -20.32 -4.15
CA ALA A 25 -23.91 -20.10 -5.29
C ALA A 25 -22.79 -19.20 -4.79
N HIS A 26 -21.59 -19.75 -4.64
CA HIS A 26 -20.40 -18.94 -4.39
C HIS A 26 -20.17 -18.06 -5.61
N ALA A 27 -19.90 -16.76 -5.39
CA ALA A 27 -19.54 -15.82 -6.44
C ALA A 27 -18.40 -16.37 -7.30
N THR A 28 -18.55 -16.31 -8.62
CA THR A 28 -17.64 -16.87 -9.61
C THR A 28 -16.71 -15.78 -10.13
N GLY A 29 -15.77 -15.36 -9.29
CA GLY A 29 -14.64 -14.52 -9.69
C GLY A 29 -13.67 -15.24 -10.63
N LEU A 30 -12.65 -14.52 -11.10
CA LEU A 30 -11.47 -15.15 -11.70
C LEU A 30 -10.70 -15.92 -10.61
N ASP A 31 -10.49 -17.22 -10.79
CA ASP A 31 -9.66 -18.02 -9.89
C ASP A 31 -8.16 -17.83 -10.17
N LEU A 32 -7.33 -18.21 -9.19
CA LEU A 32 -5.90 -18.40 -9.43
C LEU A 32 -5.66 -19.42 -10.55
N PRO A 33 -4.60 -19.25 -11.36
CA PRO A 33 -4.26 -20.24 -12.37
C PRO A 33 -3.88 -21.58 -11.72
N ASP A 34 -4.01 -22.68 -12.47
CA ASP A 34 -3.56 -23.98 -11.99
C ASP A 34 -2.04 -24.01 -11.75
N ALA A 35 -1.59 -25.00 -10.97
CA ALA A 35 -0.18 -25.11 -10.56
C ALA A 35 0.79 -25.25 -11.74
N GLU A 36 0.37 -25.86 -12.85
CA GLU A 36 1.20 -26.00 -14.05
C GLU A 36 1.42 -24.64 -14.73
N ARG A 37 0.35 -23.85 -14.86
CA ARG A 37 0.41 -22.49 -15.37
C ARG A 37 1.21 -21.57 -14.46
N ILE A 38 1.05 -21.66 -13.14
CA ILE A 38 1.88 -20.91 -12.17
C ILE A 38 3.36 -21.26 -12.36
N ALA A 39 3.71 -22.55 -12.44
CA ALA A 39 5.10 -22.97 -12.61
C ALA A 39 5.72 -22.41 -13.91
N ALA A 40 4.98 -22.46 -15.03
CA ALA A 40 5.42 -21.89 -16.30
C ALA A 40 5.55 -20.36 -16.23
N GLN A 41 4.63 -19.67 -15.56
CA GLN A 41 4.70 -18.21 -15.38
C GLN A 41 5.87 -17.82 -14.45
N LEU A 42 6.18 -18.61 -13.42
CA LEU A 42 7.34 -18.42 -12.54
C LEU A 42 8.67 -18.62 -13.28
N GLU A 43 8.76 -19.57 -14.21
CA GLU A 43 9.95 -19.73 -15.06
C GLU A 43 10.23 -18.46 -15.88
N VAL A 44 9.17 -17.86 -16.45
CA VAL A 44 9.28 -16.59 -17.17
C VAL A 44 9.65 -15.44 -16.23
N TYR A 45 9.00 -15.34 -15.07
CA TYR A 45 9.28 -14.32 -14.05
C TYR A 45 10.75 -14.33 -13.59
N ASN A 46 11.31 -15.53 -13.39
CA ASN A 46 12.69 -15.72 -12.95
C ASN A 46 13.73 -15.56 -14.06
N SER A 47 13.31 -15.39 -15.31
CA SER A 47 14.23 -15.11 -16.41
C SER A 47 14.88 -13.72 -16.27
N ASN A 48 16.00 -13.52 -16.96
CA ASN A 48 16.70 -12.23 -16.96
C ASN A 48 15.90 -11.13 -17.67
N ALA A 49 15.05 -11.50 -18.64
CA ALA A 49 14.31 -10.57 -19.48
C ALA A 49 12.86 -11.05 -19.73
N PRO A 50 11.96 -10.97 -18.73
CA PRO A 50 10.56 -11.37 -18.87
C PRO A 50 9.83 -10.62 -20.00
N GLY A 51 10.27 -9.40 -20.32
CA GLY A 51 9.93 -8.68 -21.56
C GLY A 51 8.56 -7.99 -21.58
N SER A 52 7.72 -8.17 -20.55
CA SER A 52 6.48 -7.42 -20.40
C SER A 52 6.02 -7.36 -18.94
N ILE A 53 5.14 -6.41 -18.62
CA ILE A 53 4.55 -6.31 -17.28
C ILE A 53 3.72 -7.55 -16.92
N PHE A 54 3.07 -8.17 -17.90
CA PHE A 54 2.33 -9.42 -17.69
C PHE A 54 3.27 -10.58 -17.33
N ALA A 55 4.45 -10.64 -17.97
CA ALA A 55 5.45 -11.67 -17.70
C ALA A 55 6.05 -11.57 -16.28
N LEU A 56 5.95 -10.40 -15.63
CA LEU A 56 6.30 -10.22 -14.22
C LEU A 56 5.23 -10.68 -13.23
N GLN A 57 4.06 -11.15 -13.70
CA GLN A 57 2.98 -11.60 -12.82
C GLN A 57 2.86 -13.12 -12.84
N PRO A 58 3.49 -13.84 -11.90
CA PRO A 58 3.43 -15.30 -11.86
C PRO A 58 2.06 -15.87 -11.49
N TYR A 59 1.16 -15.06 -10.92
CA TYR A 59 -0.17 -15.49 -10.48
C TYR A 59 -1.31 -14.94 -11.34
N ARG A 60 -1.01 -14.23 -12.44
CA ARG A 60 -2.04 -13.65 -13.30
C ARG A 60 -2.90 -14.74 -13.94
N ASN A 61 -4.20 -14.46 -14.07
CA ASN A 61 -5.12 -15.25 -14.85
C ASN A 61 -5.97 -14.37 -15.76
N ASP A 62 -6.55 -14.96 -16.79
CA ASP A 62 -7.40 -14.23 -17.73
C ASP A 62 -8.61 -15.06 -18.16
N MET A 63 -9.69 -14.34 -18.49
CA MET A 63 -10.89 -14.89 -19.07
C MET A 63 -11.17 -14.15 -20.37
N SER A 64 -11.58 -14.88 -21.41
CA SER A 64 -11.92 -14.30 -22.72
C SER A 64 -13.28 -14.79 -23.18
N LEU A 65 -14.10 -13.86 -23.70
CA LEU A 65 -15.38 -14.13 -24.32
C LEU A 65 -15.45 -13.50 -25.72
N THR A 66 -16.21 -14.13 -26.61
CA THR A 66 -16.47 -13.61 -27.96
C THR A 66 -17.98 -13.50 -28.18
N GLY A 67 -18.45 -12.27 -28.44
CA GLY A 67 -19.84 -11.98 -28.78
C GLY A 67 -20.22 -12.41 -30.19
N ALA A 68 -21.52 -12.52 -30.46
CA ALA A 68 -22.04 -12.91 -31.77
C ALA A 68 -21.71 -11.92 -32.90
N ASP A 69 -21.44 -10.66 -32.56
CA ASP A 69 -20.98 -9.59 -33.45
C ASP A 69 -19.47 -9.66 -33.76
N GLY A 70 -18.77 -10.65 -33.20
CA GLY A 70 -17.32 -10.81 -33.33
C GLY A 70 -16.52 -9.92 -32.39
N LEU A 71 -17.15 -9.30 -31.38
CA LEU A 71 -16.47 -8.60 -30.30
C LEU A 71 -15.73 -9.59 -29.40
N GLU A 72 -14.43 -9.43 -29.27
CA GLU A 72 -13.59 -10.17 -28.32
C GLU A 72 -13.29 -9.30 -27.11
N VAL A 73 -13.61 -9.81 -25.92
CA VAL A 73 -13.30 -9.19 -24.65
C VAL A 73 -12.44 -10.15 -23.83
N THR A 74 -11.27 -9.68 -23.40
CA THR A 74 -10.39 -10.40 -22.47
C THR A 74 -10.21 -9.57 -21.21
N LEU A 75 -10.47 -10.17 -20.05
CA LEU A 75 -10.22 -9.59 -18.74
C LEU A 75 -9.05 -10.35 -18.11
N THR A 76 -7.92 -9.68 -17.93
CA THR A 76 -6.73 -10.23 -17.25
C THR A 76 -6.67 -9.68 -15.83
N SER A 77 -6.81 -10.53 -14.82
CA SER A 77 -6.49 -10.17 -13.44
C SER A 77 -4.98 -10.25 -13.23
N MET A 78 -4.38 -9.21 -12.65
CA MET A 78 -2.94 -9.20 -12.38
C MET A 78 -2.59 -10.12 -11.21
N ASN A 79 -3.51 -10.28 -10.25
CA ASN A 79 -3.44 -11.27 -9.18
C ASN A 79 -4.87 -11.57 -8.69
N PRO A 80 -5.46 -12.71 -9.10
CA PRO A 80 -6.81 -13.10 -8.69
C PRO A 80 -6.99 -13.22 -7.16
N GLY A 81 -5.93 -13.56 -6.41
CA GLY A 81 -5.97 -13.62 -4.95
C GLY A 81 -6.11 -12.26 -4.26
N VAL A 82 -5.82 -11.16 -4.97
CA VAL A 82 -6.02 -9.78 -4.48
C VAL A 82 -7.26 -9.14 -5.08
N ASN A 83 -7.65 -9.53 -6.30
CA ASN A 83 -8.90 -9.09 -6.94
C ASN A 83 -9.04 -7.56 -7.09
N ALA A 84 -7.91 -6.86 -7.21
CA ALA A 84 -7.86 -5.39 -7.24
C ALA A 84 -7.63 -4.81 -8.64
N TRP A 85 -6.63 -5.29 -9.38
CA TRP A 85 -6.23 -4.70 -10.67
C TRP A 85 -6.44 -5.64 -11.85
N PHE A 86 -7.05 -5.09 -12.90
CA PHE A 86 -7.38 -5.82 -14.12
C PHE A 86 -6.97 -5.04 -15.36
N ILE A 87 -6.55 -5.77 -16.40
CA ILE A 87 -6.44 -5.23 -17.76
C ILE A 87 -7.58 -5.77 -18.60
N LEU A 88 -8.43 -4.87 -19.09
CA LEU A 88 -9.47 -5.18 -20.05
C LEU A 88 -8.94 -4.93 -21.47
N ARG A 89 -8.93 -5.96 -22.31
CA ARG A 89 -8.69 -5.87 -23.75
C ARG A 89 -10.01 -6.00 -24.49
N VAL A 90 -10.33 -5.02 -25.34
CA VAL A 90 -11.49 -5.03 -26.23
C VAL A 90 -11.00 -4.98 -27.68
N ALA A 91 -11.43 -5.93 -28.51
CA ALA A 91 -11.03 -6.06 -29.92
C ALA A 91 -12.18 -6.63 -30.77
N GLY A 92 -12.11 -6.48 -32.10
CA GLY A 92 -13.13 -7.04 -33.00
C GLY A 92 -14.46 -6.25 -33.02
N GLY A 93 -15.46 -6.77 -33.74
CA GLY A 93 -16.71 -6.07 -34.00
C GLY A 93 -16.50 -4.73 -34.75
N ASP A 94 -17.17 -3.67 -34.28
CA ASP A 94 -16.97 -2.29 -34.77
C ASP A 94 -15.67 -1.64 -34.28
N HIS A 95 -14.91 -2.31 -33.40
CA HIS A 95 -13.63 -1.81 -32.91
C HIS A 95 -12.49 -2.21 -33.85
N GLY A 96 -11.75 -1.22 -34.34
CA GLY A 96 -10.59 -1.45 -35.22
C GLY A 96 -9.43 -2.18 -34.50
N ARG A 97 -8.46 -1.43 -33.99
CA ARG A 97 -7.33 -2.01 -33.25
C ARG A 97 -7.75 -2.33 -31.82
N ALA A 98 -7.24 -3.44 -31.27
CA ALA A 98 -7.42 -3.81 -29.87
C ALA A 98 -7.03 -2.64 -28.94
N ARG A 99 -7.89 -2.36 -27.96
CA ARG A 99 -7.70 -1.33 -26.94
C ARG A 99 -7.55 -1.98 -25.58
N PHE A 100 -6.71 -1.39 -24.73
CA PHE A 100 -6.44 -1.87 -23.38
C PHE A 100 -6.87 -0.80 -22.38
N TYR A 101 -7.48 -1.21 -21.27
CA TYR A 101 -7.95 -0.34 -20.19
C TYR A 101 -7.48 -0.93 -18.85
N HIS A 102 -6.92 -0.09 -17.98
CA HIS A 102 -6.54 -0.48 -16.62
C HIS A 102 -7.73 -0.23 -15.70
N LEU A 103 -8.32 -1.31 -15.19
CA LEU A 103 -9.47 -1.26 -14.30
C LEU A 103 -9.04 -1.57 -12.88
N GLU A 104 -9.66 -0.88 -11.93
CA GLU A 104 -9.54 -1.14 -10.51
C GLU A 104 -10.91 -1.51 -9.94
N ASN A 105 -10.94 -2.57 -9.14
CA ASN A 105 -12.10 -2.92 -8.34
C ASN A 105 -12.20 -1.94 -7.16
N ALA A 106 -13.33 -1.26 -7.03
CA ALA A 106 -13.52 -0.25 -5.99
C ALA A 106 -13.55 -0.87 -4.58
N ASP A 107 -13.99 -2.13 -4.47
CA ASP A 107 -14.00 -2.90 -3.23
C ASP A 107 -13.66 -4.38 -3.52
N PRO A 108 -12.35 -4.74 -3.46
CA PRO A 108 -11.89 -6.10 -3.71
C PRO A 108 -12.42 -7.17 -2.75
N ALA A 109 -12.90 -6.77 -1.57
CA ALA A 109 -13.46 -7.68 -0.57
C ALA A 109 -14.94 -7.96 -0.87
N ALA A 110 -15.70 -6.95 -1.30
CA ALA A 110 -17.13 -7.10 -1.60
C ALA A 110 -17.42 -7.68 -2.99
N TRP A 111 -16.66 -7.29 -4.03
CA TRP A 111 -16.99 -7.62 -5.42
C TRP A 111 -16.01 -8.61 -6.03
N GLN A 112 -16.49 -9.76 -6.46
CA GLN A 112 -15.78 -10.66 -7.35
C GLN A 112 -15.97 -10.24 -8.80
N VAL A 113 -14.88 -10.12 -9.56
CA VAL A 113 -14.89 -9.64 -10.95
C VAL A 113 -14.59 -10.78 -11.92
N SER A 114 -15.46 -10.98 -12.90
CA SER A 114 -15.28 -11.95 -13.99
C SER A 114 -15.91 -11.46 -15.30
N LEU A 115 -15.93 -12.32 -16.33
CA LEU A 115 -16.69 -12.06 -17.55
C LEU A 115 -17.87 -13.04 -17.65
N ALA A 116 -19.00 -12.57 -18.17
CA ALA A 116 -20.16 -13.41 -18.47
C ALA A 116 -20.77 -13.04 -19.83
N MET A 117 -21.59 -13.94 -20.35
CA MET A 117 -22.45 -13.65 -21.49
C MET A 117 -23.79 -13.12 -20.98
N ASP A 118 -24.15 -11.91 -21.37
CA ASP A 118 -25.51 -11.38 -21.26
C ASP A 118 -26.21 -11.57 -22.62
N GLY A 119 -26.99 -12.65 -22.71
CA GLY A 119 -27.48 -13.17 -23.99
C GLY A 119 -26.33 -13.56 -24.92
N ASP A 120 -26.23 -12.85 -26.06
CA ASP A 120 -25.21 -13.09 -27.09
C ASP A 120 -24.04 -12.09 -27.02
N ALA A 121 -24.02 -11.21 -26.02
CA ALA A 121 -23.00 -10.18 -25.83
C ALA A 121 -22.16 -10.43 -24.56
N PRO A 122 -20.84 -10.21 -24.59
CA PRO A 122 -20.03 -10.25 -23.39
C PRO A 122 -20.36 -9.08 -22.46
N ALA A 123 -20.20 -9.28 -21.16
CA ALA A 123 -20.27 -8.28 -20.10
C ALA A 123 -19.23 -8.60 -19.00
N ILE A 124 -18.82 -7.57 -18.26
CA ILE A 124 -18.13 -7.71 -16.97
C ILE A 124 -19.18 -8.07 -15.94
N ARG A 125 -18.95 -9.16 -15.21
CA ARG A 125 -19.80 -9.60 -14.12
C ARG A 125 -19.16 -9.22 -12.79
N LEU A 126 -19.90 -8.51 -11.97
CA LEU A 126 -19.55 -8.12 -10.61
C LEU A 126 -20.49 -8.86 -9.66
N GLU A 127 -19.96 -9.76 -8.86
CA GLU A 127 -20.72 -10.60 -7.94
C GLU A 127 -20.33 -10.31 -6.50
N SER A 128 -21.32 -10.02 -5.66
CA SER A 128 -21.20 -10.08 -4.20
C SER A 128 -22.03 -11.25 -3.66
N ALA A 129 -22.10 -11.41 -2.34
CA ALA A 129 -22.90 -12.48 -1.73
C ALA A 129 -24.39 -12.42 -2.13
N ASP A 130 -24.89 -11.22 -2.41
CA ASP A 130 -26.32 -10.97 -2.52
C ASP A 130 -26.71 -10.22 -3.81
N ASN A 131 -25.74 -9.78 -4.60
CA ASN A 131 -25.98 -9.01 -5.82
C ASN A 131 -25.09 -9.47 -6.98
N THR A 132 -25.62 -9.38 -8.19
CA THR A 132 -24.90 -9.61 -9.43
C THR A 132 -25.20 -8.46 -10.38
N VAL A 133 -24.14 -7.76 -10.80
CA VAL A 133 -24.22 -6.65 -11.74
C VAL A 133 -23.45 -7.01 -13.00
N ASP A 134 -24.14 -7.03 -14.14
CA ASP A 134 -23.52 -7.20 -15.44
C ASP A 134 -23.35 -5.81 -16.10
N CYS A 135 -22.12 -5.49 -16.49
CA CYS A 135 -21.71 -4.19 -17.01
C CYS A 135 -20.91 -4.35 -18.30
N ALA A 136 -21.34 -3.69 -19.38
CA ALA A 136 -20.63 -3.73 -20.66
C ALA A 136 -20.17 -2.32 -21.06
N PRO A 137 -19.13 -1.76 -20.41
CA PRO A 137 -18.77 -0.35 -20.52
C PRO A 137 -18.20 0.05 -21.90
N TRP A 138 -17.96 -0.93 -22.78
CA TRP A 138 -17.58 -0.74 -24.19
C TRP A 138 -18.77 -0.57 -25.14
N GLN A 139 -20.00 -0.89 -24.73
CA GLN A 139 -21.16 -0.86 -25.61
C GLN A 139 -21.54 0.57 -26.03
N GLY A 140 -22.06 0.68 -27.25
CA GLY A 140 -22.56 1.94 -27.80
C GLY A 140 -21.49 2.82 -28.44
N ARG A 141 -21.95 3.78 -29.26
CA ARG A 141 -21.06 4.69 -30.02
C ARG A 141 -20.30 5.68 -29.13
N ASN A 142 -20.88 6.04 -28.00
CA ASN A 142 -20.26 6.85 -26.95
C ASN A 142 -20.18 5.97 -25.69
N SER A 143 -19.31 4.96 -25.75
CA SER A 143 -19.21 3.98 -24.66
C SER A 143 -18.70 4.63 -23.37
N GLN A 144 -19.08 4.04 -22.23
CA GLN A 144 -18.65 4.51 -20.91
C GLN A 144 -17.11 4.54 -20.81
N LEU A 145 -16.42 3.56 -21.39
CA LEU A 145 -14.95 3.52 -21.44
C LEU A 145 -14.33 4.71 -22.17
N GLU A 146 -14.92 5.16 -23.27
CA GLU A 146 -14.38 6.30 -24.03
C GLU A 146 -14.70 7.63 -23.35
N ALA A 147 -15.87 7.74 -22.72
CA ALA A 147 -16.22 8.89 -21.89
C ALA A 147 -15.27 9.00 -20.68
N ALA A 148 -15.15 7.93 -19.89
CA ALA A 148 -14.28 7.85 -18.72
C ALA A 148 -12.81 8.11 -19.06
N ARG A 149 -12.32 7.62 -20.21
CA ARG A 149 -10.94 7.89 -20.68
C ARG A 149 -10.70 9.34 -21.04
N ALA A 150 -11.73 10.07 -21.47
CA ALA A 150 -11.61 11.47 -21.85
C ALA A 150 -11.66 12.42 -20.63
N GLU A 151 -12.06 11.91 -19.46
CA GLU A 151 -12.11 12.69 -18.23
C GLU A 151 -10.71 12.97 -17.66
N PRO A 152 -10.48 14.15 -17.06
CA PRO A 152 -9.21 14.49 -16.42
C PRO A 152 -9.05 13.87 -15.02
N LEU A 153 -9.85 12.85 -14.69
CA LEU A 153 -9.84 12.17 -13.41
C LEU A 153 -8.83 11.02 -13.42
N PRO A 154 -7.95 10.89 -12.41
CA PRO A 154 -7.06 9.73 -12.27
C PRO A 154 -7.83 8.41 -12.13
N TYR A 155 -9.00 8.47 -11.48
CA TYR A 155 -9.94 7.37 -11.31
C TYR A 155 -11.29 7.82 -11.84
N ALA A 156 -11.70 7.31 -13.00
CA ALA A 156 -13.00 7.60 -13.59
C ALA A 156 -13.97 6.45 -13.29
N PRO A 157 -15.15 6.70 -12.70
CA PRO A 157 -16.06 5.64 -12.28
C PRO A 157 -16.65 4.89 -13.49
N LEU A 158 -16.74 3.58 -13.36
CA LEU A 158 -17.36 2.66 -14.31
C LEU A 158 -18.38 1.79 -13.57
N CYS A 159 -19.34 1.22 -14.30
CA CYS A 159 -20.29 0.24 -13.75
C CYS A 159 -20.95 0.73 -12.44
N ASP A 160 -21.52 1.94 -12.52
CA ASP A 160 -22.14 2.66 -11.41
C ASP A 160 -21.23 2.91 -10.19
N GLY A 161 -19.91 2.87 -10.36
CA GLY A 161 -18.93 3.15 -9.31
C GLY A 161 -18.36 1.90 -8.63
N ALA A 162 -18.81 0.71 -9.02
CA ALA A 162 -18.23 -0.55 -8.53
C ALA A 162 -16.81 -0.81 -9.07
N MET A 163 -16.42 -0.12 -10.15
CA MET A 163 -15.05 -0.13 -10.65
C MET A 163 -14.59 1.27 -11.06
N TYR A 164 -13.28 1.44 -11.14
CA TYR A 164 -12.65 2.63 -11.70
C TYR A 164 -11.83 2.30 -12.95
N LEU A 165 -11.92 3.15 -13.97
CA LEU A 165 -10.90 3.27 -14.99
C LEU A 165 -9.75 4.12 -14.44
N ARG A 166 -8.54 3.55 -14.38
CA ARG A 166 -7.33 4.32 -14.05
C ARG A 166 -6.85 5.05 -15.29
N ASN A 167 -6.82 6.39 -15.23
CA ASN A 167 -6.37 7.24 -16.32
C ASN A 167 -5.00 7.83 -16.06
N GLN A 168 -4.23 7.99 -17.13
CA GLN A 168 -2.93 8.63 -17.05
C GLN A 168 -3.12 10.13 -16.81
N VAL A 169 -2.58 10.59 -15.69
CA VAL A 169 -2.55 12.01 -15.32
C VAL A 169 -1.12 12.46 -15.11
N SER A 170 -0.89 13.77 -15.18
CA SER A 170 0.40 14.33 -14.78
C SER A 170 0.42 14.52 -13.26
N GLY A 171 1.50 14.12 -12.59
CA GLY A 171 1.72 14.38 -11.16
C GLY A 171 2.03 15.85 -10.85
N ASN A 172 1.33 16.79 -11.50
CA ASN A 172 1.47 18.22 -11.29
C ASN A 172 0.12 18.90 -11.06
N ARG A 173 0.18 20.11 -10.51
CA ARG A 173 -0.89 20.93 -9.90
C ARG A 173 -2.13 21.27 -10.77
N THR A 174 -2.36 20.65 -11.93
CA THR A 174 -3.27 21.19 -12.95
C THR A 174 -4.68 20.59 -12.99
N SER A 175 -4.96 19.44 -12.37
CA SER A 175 -6.27 18.74 -12.40
C SER A 175 -7.23 19.06 -11.24
N ARG A 176 -7.02 20.19 -10.55
CA ARG A 176 -7.57 20.54 -9.22
C ARG A 176 -9.09 20.53 -9.07
N GLU A 177 -9.80 21.21 -9.97
CA GLU A 177 -11.24 21.47 -9.81
C GLU A 177 -12.04 20.19 -10.05
N ALA A 178 -11.70 19.45 -11.10
CA ALA A 178 -12.34 18.18 -11.42
C ALA A 178 -12.13 17.11 -10.35
N ILE A 179 -10.93 16.99 -9.77
CA ILE A 179 -10.67 15.98 -8.71
C ILE A 179 -11.39 16.35 -7.41
N ALA A 180 -11.34 17.62 -7.00
CA ALA A 180 -12.01 18.05 -5.78
C ALA A 180 -13.54 18.01 -5.91
N GLU A 181 -14.09 18.27 -7.09
CA GLU A 181 -15.52 18.08 -7.38
C GLU A 181 -15.87 16.58 -7.38
N PHE A 182 -15.08 15.75 -8.06
CA PHE A 182 -15.28 14.30 -8.08
C PHE A 182 -15.27 13.68 -6.67
N LEU A 183 -14.28 14.01 -5.83
CA LEU A 183 -14.23 13.50 -4.46
C LEU A 183 -15.47 13.95 -3.67
N ARG A 184 -15.95 15.18 -3.82
CA ARG A 184 -17.19 15.60 -3.13
C ARG A 184 -18.44 14.88 -3.64
N GLU A 185 -18.56 14.69 -4.94
CA GLU A 185 -19.73 14.06 -5.56
C GLU A 185 -19.79 12.55 -5.32
N ASN A 186 -18.64 11.90 -5.23
CA ASN A 186 -18.52 10.44 -5.24
C ASN A 186 -17.99 9.86 -3.93
N VAL A 187 -17.34 10.69 -3.10
CA VAL A 187 -16.79 10.37 -1.79
C VAL A 187 -17.35 11.38 -0.76
N ILE A 188 -18.64 11.26 -0.47
CA ILE A 188 -19.23 11.91 0.71
C ILE A 188 -18.63 11.20 1.92
N PHE A 189 -17.80 11.93 2.65
CA PHE A 189 -17.27 11.56 3.97
C PHE A 189 -18.45 11.33 4.92
N GLY A 190 -18.95 10.10 4.91
CA GLY A 190 -20.07 9.67 5.73
C GLY A 190 -21.24 8.98 5.03
N ASP A 191 -21.38 8.91 3.68
CA ASP A 191 -22.46 8.07 3.09
C ASP A 191 -22.55 7.85 1.54
N SER A 192 -21.56 8.15 0.69
CA SER A 192 -21.81 8.06 -0.80
C SER A 192 -21.55 6.71 -1.46
N LEU A 193 -20.46 5.99 -1.17
CA LEU A 193 -20.27 4.62 -1.69
C LEU A 193 -21.41 3.72 -1.15
N VAL A 194 -21.88 4.08 0.04
CA VAL A 194 -23.00 3.48 0.72
C VAL A 194 -24.32 3.73 -0.02
N ASN A 195 -24.52 4.74 -0.86
CA ASN A 195 -25.80 4.92 -1.57
C ASN A 195 -25.98 4.01 -2.81
N LEU A 196 -24.88 3.52 -3.40
CA LEU A 196 -24.98 2.43 -4.38
C LEU A 196 -25.17 1.07 -3.66
N ILE A 197 -24.58 0.92 -2.47
CA ILE A 197 -24.63 -0.30 -1.65
C ILE A 197 -25.98 -0.41 -0.88
N LYS A 198 -26.60 0.70 -0.46
CA LYS A 198 -27.89 0.76 0.27
C LYS A 198 -29.11 0.55 -0.62
N GLY A 199 -28.98 0.67 -1.94
CA GLY A 199 -30.09 0.49 -2.87
C GLY A 199 -30.57 -0.96 -3.00
N THR A 200 -29.77 -1.93 -2.57
CA THR A 200 -30.08 -3.35 -2.79
C THR A 200 -29.93 -4.27 -1.59
N LEU A 201 -29.30 -3.86 -0.49
CA LEU A 201 -29.00 -4.77 0.62
C LEU A 201 -29.04 -4.09 1.98
N PHE A 202 -29.64 -4.77 2.95
CA PHE A 202 -29.78 -4.43 4.38
C PHE A 202 -31.02 -3.60 4.79
N GLN A 203 -32.19 -4.24 4.70
CA GLN A 203 -33.16 -4.15 5.80
C GLN A 203 -33.23 -5.51 6.52
N ASP A 204 -32.88 -5.49 7.81
CA ASP A 204 -33.15 -6.53 8.83
C ASP A 204 -32.38 -7.87 8.81
N ALA A 205 -31.04 -7.87 8.74
CA ALA A 205 -30.27 -9.10 9.03
C ALA A 205 -28.98 -8.97 9.88
N TYR A 206 -28.40 -7.79 10.09
CA TYR A 206 -27.19 -7.63 10.92
C TYR A 206 -27.40 -6.66 12.08
N ARG A 207 -28.39 -6.98 12.91
CA ARG A 207 -28.41 -6.53 14.31
C ARG A 207 -27.79 -7.63 15.17
N GLU A 208 -26.54 -7.99 14.89
CA GLU A 208 -25.68 -8.44 15.96
C GLU A 208 -25.22 -7.17 16.68
N SER A 209 -25.48 -7.11 17.99
CA SER A 209 -24.84 -6.15 18.85
C SER A 209 -23.34 -6.28 18.63
N SER A 210 -22.71 -5.26 18.06
CA SER A 210 -21.29 -5.06 18.26
C SER A 210 -21.06 -5.16 19.77
N GLU A 211 -20.34 -6.19 20.22
CA GLU A 211 -19.54 -6.01 21.42
C GLU A 211 -18.66 -4.81 21.10
N GLU A 212 -18.88 -3.72 21.83
CA GLU A 212 -17.99 -2.56 21.84
C GLU A 212 -16.56 -3.12 21.86
N ALA A 213 -15.82 -2.97 20.76
CA ALA A 213 -14.39 -3.21 20.81
C ALA A 213 -13.90 -2.24 21.89
N ASP A 214 -13.45 -2.79 23.03
CA ASP A 214 -12.86 -2.03 24.11
C ASP A 214 -11.75 -1.17 23.48
N THR A 215 -12.04 0.11 23.22
CA THR A 215 -11.01 1.10 22.91
C THR A 215 -10.17 1.19 24.16
N GLU A 216 -9.12 0.37 24.20
CA GLU A 216 -8.21 0.32 25.33
C GLU A 216 -7.70 1.74 25.61
N ASP A 217 -7.75 2.13 26.88
CA ASP A 217 -7.36 3.47 27.33
C ASP A 217 -6.01 3.86 26.73
N ALA A 218 -5.94 5.03 26.08
CA ALA A 218 -4.73 5.55 25.45
C ALA A 218 -3.52 5.52 26.41
N GLY A 219 -3.76 5.67 27.72
CA GLY A 219 -2.74 5.53 28.76
C GLY A 219 -2.08 4.13 28.80
N SER A 220 -2.84 3.07 28.56
CA SER A 220 -2.33 1.69 28.51
C SER A 220 -1.45 1.44 27.28
N VAL A 221 -1.79 2.03 26.14
CA VAL A 221 -1.00 1.92 24.90
C VAL A 221 0.29 2.72 25.00
N VAL A 222 0.22 3.94 25.54
CA VAL A 222 1.40 4.74 25.87
C VAL A 222 2.32 3.99 26.83
N ALA A 223 1.76 3.32 27.85
CA ALA A 223 2.55 2.49 28.75
C ALA A 223 3.23 1.31 28.04
N ALA A 224 2.58 0.70 27.04
CA ALA A 224 3.16 -0.38 26.23
C ALA A 224 4.29 0.14 25.31
N LEU A 225 4.11 1.30 24.68
CA LEU A 225 5.16 2.01 23.95
C LEU A 225 6.31 2.48 24.86
N GLY A 226 6.09 2.57 26.17
CA GLY A 226 7.11 2.89 27.15
C GLY A 226 7.71 4.28 26.95
N GLN A 227 9.00 4.43 27.24
CA GLN A 227 9.73 5.67 27.05
C GLN A 227 11.08 5.34 26.42
N ALA A 228 11.58 6.23 25.54
CA ALA A 228 12.89 6.02 24.93
C ALA A 228 14.01 5.93 25.98
N ASN A 229 15.00 5.08 25.73
CA ASN A 229 16.17 4.89 26.59
C ASN A 229 17.15 6.07 26.48
N LEU A 230 16.87 7.11 27.27
CA LEU A 230 17.64 8.35 27.32
C LEU A 230 18.36 8.52 28.66
N SER A 231 19.47 9.26 28.65
CA SER A 231 20.20 9.70 29.85
C SER A 231 19.54 10.89 30.57
N ARG A 232 18.65 11.61 29.89
CA ARG A 232 17.91 12.76 30.40
C ARG A 232 16.63 13.00 29.63
N PHE A 233 15.64 13.58 30.30
CA PHE A 233 14.29 13.77 29.79
C PHE A 233 13.85 15.25 29.94
N PRO A 234 14.47 16.20 29.22
CA PRO A 234 14.03 17.59 29.29
C PRO A 234 12.68 17.78 28.61
N VAL A 235 11.90 18.77 29.07
CA VAL A 235 10.70 19.23 28.37
C VAL A 235 11.10 20.04 27.13
N MET A 236 10.68 19.56 25.97
CA MET A 236 10.90 20.15 24.66
C MET A 236 9.66 20.93 24.23
N ARG A 237 9.84 22.24 23.98
CA ARG A 237 8.74 23.15 23.60
C ARG A 237 8.45 23.22 22.11
N THR A 238 9.23 22.51 21.30
CA THR A 238 8.96 22.41 19.86
C THR A 238 7.97 21.27 19.67
N ALA A 239 6.67 21.58 19.72
CA ALA A 239 5.63 20.60 19.44
C ALA A 239 5.65 20.18 17.95
N PRO A 240 5.29 18.93 17.62
CA PRO A 240 4.90 18.57 16.25
C PRO A 240 3.71 19.45 15.81
N GLY A 241 3.42 19.49 14.51
CA GLY A 241 2.25 20.21 14.01
C GLY A 241 0.92 19.49 14.24
N PHE A 242 0.78 18.79 15.37
CA PHE A 242 -0.41 18.08 15.83
C PHE A 242 -0.80 18.57 17.21
N ASP A 243 -2.09 18.51 17.51
CA ASP A 243 -2.57 18.67 18.87
C ASP A 243 -2.40 17.36 19.65
N LEU A 244 -1.91 17.47 20.88
CA LEU A 244 -1.47 16.33 21.70
C LEU A 244 -2.10 16.38 23.08
N VAL A 245 -2.64 15.25 23.51
CA VAL A 245 -3.27 15.11 24.81
C VAL A 245 -2.22 15.22 25.92
N GLY A 246 -2.35 16.23 26.80
CA GLY A 246 -1.52 16.41 27.98
C GLY A 246 -0.11 16.97 27.72
N ALA A 247 0.12 17.64 26.58
CA ALA A 247 1.40 18.23 26.21
C ALA A 247 1.42 19.78 26.18
N GLU A 248 0.51 20.46 26.89
CA GLU A 248 0.36 21.93 26.83
C GLU A 248 1.62 22.68 27.32
N GLY A 249 2.43 22.04 28.18
CA GLY A 249 3.71 22.55 28.66
C GLY A 249 4.92 22.23 27.76
N GLY A 250 4.71 21.48 26.69
CA GLY A 250 5.74 20.83 25.87
C GLY A 250 5.83 19.32 26.13
N MET A 251 6.58 18.63 25.29
CA MET A 251 6.75 17.17 25.34
C MET A 251 8.00 16.82 26.14
N GLU A 252 7.91 15.91 27.10
CA GLU A 252 9.10 15.30 27.71
C GLU A 252 9.82 14.45 26.65
N ALA A 253 11.13 14.66 26.49
CA ALA A 253 11.90 13.99 25.44
C ALA A 253 11.81 12.46 25.58
N GLY A 254 11.49 11.76 24.49
CA GLY A 254 11.39 10.30 24.46
C GLY A 254 10.08 9.71 24.96
N SER A 255 9.17 10.54 25.49
CA SER A 255 7.83 10.11 25.93
C SER A 255 6.84 10.12 24.77
N TRP A 256 5.84 9.23 24.82
CA TRP A 256 4.76 9.16 23.83
C TRP A 256 3.52 9.90 24.32
N TYR A 257 2.87 10.60 23.41
CA TYR A 257 1.64 11.35 23.63
C TYR A 257 0.61 10.94 22.60
N ALA A 258 -0.64 10.73 23.00
CA ALA A 258 -1.72 10.49 22.05
C ALA A 258 -1.97 11.77 21.23
N VAL A 259 -2.21 11.59 19.93
CA VAL A 259 -2.65 12.67 19.05
C VAL A 259 -4.15 12.88 19.26
N GLU A 260 -4.56 14.15 19.45
CA GLU A 260 -5.96 14.51 19.62
C GLU A 260 -6.75 14.16 18.34
N ASP A 261 -7.99 13.68 18.51
CA ASP A 261 -8.89 13.25 17.43
C ASP A 261 -8.32 12.19 16.46
N ALA A 262 -7.23 11.51 16.85
CA ALA A 262 -6.60 10.47 16.05
C ALA A 262 -6.32 9.20 16.88
N PRO A 263 -7.36 8.43 17.23
CA PRO A 263 -7.21 7.18 17.98
C PRO A 263 -6.23 6.22 17.30
N GLY A 264 -5.38 5.57 18.11
CA GLY A 264 -4.33 4.65 17.64
C GLY A 264 -3.02 5.33 17.19
N ILE A 265 -2.95 6.67 17.22
CA ILE A 265 -1.79 7.44 16.75
C ILE A 265 -1.12 8.19 17.91
N TYR A 266 0.20 8.08 18.00
CA TYR A 266 0.99 8.64 19.09
C TYR A 266 2.21 9.40 18.55
N ALA A 267 2.58 10.52 19.18
CA ALA A 267 3.74 11.30 18.80
C ALA A 267 4.82 11.31 19.89
N SER A 268 6.08 11.36 19.47
CA SER A 268 7.23 11.55 20.36
C SER A 268 8.28 12.47 19.74
N MET A 269 9.18 12.99 20.57
CA MET A 269 10.30 13.80 20.12
C MET A 269 11.51 13.61 21.03
N MET A 270 12.72 13.70 20.47
CA MET A 270 13.97 13.71 21.23
C MET A 270 15.12 14.34 20.42
N GLN A 271 16.31 14.39 21.04
CA GLN A 271 17.56 14.66 20.33
C GLN A 271 18.53 13.49 20.50
N PRO A 272 19.28 13.05 19.46
CA PRO A 272 20.15 11.88 19.54
C PRO A 272 21.22 11.98 20.63
N GLY A 273 21.66 13.19 20.97
CA GLY A 273 22.63 13.42 22.05
C GLY A 273 22.11 13.15 23.46
N MET A 274 20.82 12.85 23.62
CA MET A 274 20.16 12.48 24.88
C MET A 274 20.14 10.97 25.11
N ILE A 275 20.33 10.15 24.07
CA ILE A 275 20.32 8.68 24.16
C ILE A 275 21.27 8.21 25.26
N SER A 276 20.90 7.15 25.98
CA SER A 276 21.72 6.62 27.06
C SER A 276 23.13 6.23 26.59
N ASP A 277 24.10 6.38 27.48
CA ASP A 277 25.49 6.06 27.19
C ASP A 277 25.71 4.57 26.89
N GLU A 278 24.84 3.71 27.41
CA GLU A 278 24.84 2.25 27.14
C GLU A 278 24.50 1.90 25.70
N ILE A 279 23.75 2.76 25.00
CA ILE A 279 23.44 2.61 23.58
C ILE A 279 24.44 3.42 22.74
N LEU A 280 24.70 4.67 23.09
CA LEU A 280 25.57 5.55 22.28
C LEU A 280 27.04 5.09 22.21
N ASN A 281 27.57 4.51 23.28
CA ASN A 281 29.00 4.23 23.40
C ASN A 281 29.38 2.77 23.05
N ARG A 282 28.47 1.98 22.48
CA ARG A 282 28.77 0.61 22.01
C ARG A 282 29.78 0.67 20.86
N ARG A 283 30.91 -0.02 21.03
CA ARG A 283 32.07 0.11 20.14
C ARG A 283 31.89 -0.69 18.85
N GLY A 284 32.23 -0.05 17.72
CA GLY A 284 32.31 -0.72 16.42
C GLY A 284 30.99 -0.87 15.66
N GLU A 285 29.87 -0.60 16.31
CA GLU A 285 28.54 -0.74 15.70
C GLU A 285 28.12 0.50 14.87
N THR A 286 28.49 1.71 15.31
CA THR A 286 28.11 2.98 14.62
C THR A 286 29.26 3.98 14.59
N ASN A 287 29.16 4.98 13.71
CA ASN A 287 30.05 6.15 13.75
C ASN A 287 29.65 7.08 14.91
N TRP A 288 30.61 7.89 15.37
CA TRP A 288 30.35 8.90 16.40
C TRP A 288 29.43 10.01 15.89
N LEU A 289 28.50 10.43 16.75
CA LEU A 289 27.61 11.56 16.47
C LEU A 289 28.32 12.87 16.79
N ASP A 290 28.32 13.81 15.85
CA ASP A 290 28.88 15.15 16.08
C ASP A 290 27.91 16.08 16.83
N GLY A 291 28.39 17.27 17.21
CA GLY A 291 27.59 18.22 18.00
C GLY A 291 26.31 18.70 17.31
N VAL A 292 26.28 18.72 15.97
CA VAL A 292 25.10 19.16 15.21
C VAL A 292 24.04 18.08 15.24
N GLU A 293 24.41 16.85 14.88
CA GLU A 293 23.50 15.71 14.86
C GLU A 293 23.02 15.34 16.26
N ARG A 294 23.87 15.48 17.29
CA ARG A 294 23.47 15.28 18.70
C ARG A 294 22.40 16.26 19.17
N GLY A 295 22.37 17.47 18.62
CA GLY A 295 21.41 18.52 18.98
C GLY A 295 20.24 18.65 18.01
N ALA A 296 20.17 17.80 16.98
CA ALA A 296 19.10 17.82 15.99
C ALA A 296 17.81 17.23 16.56
N ASN A 297 16.67 17.84 16.23
CA ASN A 297 15.37 17.30 16.62
C ASN A 297 15.01 16.10 15.76
N VAL A 298 14.52 15.05 16.42
CA VAL A 298 13.83 13.92 15.80
C VAL A 298 12.39 13.94 16.28
N HIS A 299 11.46 13.88 15.33
CA HIS A 299 10.04 13.76 15.58
C HIS A 299 9.59 12.37 15.11
N LEU A 300 8.81 11.67 15.92
CA LEU A 300 8.33 10.32 15.63
C LEU A 300 6.82 10.25 15.76
N VAL A 301 6.19 9.41 14.94
CA VAL A 301 4.77 9.07 14.99
C VAL A 301 4.64 7.56 14.99
N ALA A 302 3.98 7.00 15.99
CA ALA A 302 3.68 5.59 16.10
C ALA A 302 2.20 5.33 15.78
N PHE A 303 1.95 4.25 15.06
CA PHE A 303 0.63 3.74 14.72
C PHE A 303 0.47 2.34 15.33
N ASP A 304 -0.56 2.12 16.14
CA ASP A 304 -0.93 0.78 16.61
C ASP A 304 -1.54 0.00 15.44
N MET A 305 -0.82 -0.98 14.88
CA MET A 305 -1.24 -1.68 13.66
C MET A 305 -2.47 -2.57 13.85
N ARG A 306 -2.96 -2.71 15.09
CA ARG A 306 -4.27 -3.34 15.37
C ARG A 306 -5.43 -2.48 14.89
N ASP A 307 -5.25 -1.16 14.80
CA ASP A 307 -6.29 -0.21 14.39
C ASP A 307 -6.19 0.15 12.89
N PHE A 308 -5.07 -0.21 12.25
CA PHE A 308 -4.77 0.22 10.89
C PHE A 308 -4.41 -0.91 9.93
N GLU A 309 -4.82 -0.72 8.68
CA GLU A 309 -4.22 -1.34 7.51
C GLU A 309 -3.20 -0.38 6.90
N ILE A 310 -2.09 -0.90 6.40
CA ILE A 310 -1.16 -0.12 5.58
C ILE A 310 -1.29 -0.51 4.12
N GLY A 311 -1.13 0.47 3.24
CA GLY A 311 -1.00 0.26 1.81
C GLY A 311 0.10 1.12 1.20
N TYR A 312 0.34 0.88 -0.08
CA TYR A 312 1.39 1.53 -0.87
C TYR A 312 0.87 1.82 -2.27
N GLU A 313 1.12 3.03 -2.77
CA GLU A 313 0.78 3.43 -4.14
C GLU A 313 2.00 4.03 -4.85
N LEU A 314 2.10 3.75 -6.15
CA LEU A 314 3.16 4.28 -6.97
C LEU A 314 2.82 5.69 -7.46
N GLY A 315 3.80 6.59 -7.45
CA GLY A 315 3.67 7.89 -8.08
C GLY A 315 3.45 7.79 -9.59
N THR A 316 2.96 8.85 -10.22
CA THR A 316 2.75 8.90 -11.67
C THR A 316 4.05 8.74 -12.48
N ALA A 317 5.21 8.95 -11.84
CA ALA A 317 6.52 8.90 -12.51
C ALA A 317 7.62 8.20 -11.70
N HIS A 318 7.51 8.16 -10.37
CA HIS A 318 8.57 7.65 -9.50
C HIS A 318 8.06 6.65 -8.44
N PRO A 319 8.85 5.60 -8.16
CA PRO A 319 10.03 5.17 -8.92
C PRO A 319 9.67 4.68 -10.34
N ALA A 320 10.51 5.03 -11.32
CA ALA A 320 10.42 4.49 -12.68
C ALA A 320 10.89 3.02 -12.73
N LEU A 321 10.64 2.34 -13.85
CA LEU A 321 10.99 0.93 -14.02
C LEU A 321 12.32 0.69 -14.74
N GLY A 322 12.82 1.69 -15.50
CA GLY A 322 14.09 1.58 -16.22
C GLY A 322 15.33 1.50 -15.32
N TRP A 323 16.49 1.41 -15.95
CA TRP A 323 17.78 1.35 -15.26
C TRP A 323 18.13 2.64 -14.50
N SER A 324 18.57 2.50 -13.25
CA SER A 324 19.38 3.52 -12.56
C SER A 324 20.72 3.70 -13.27
N SER A 325 21.26 4.92 -13.24
CA SER A 325 22.62 5.21 -13.69
C SER A 325 23.72 4.61 -12.80
N ARG A 326 23.38 4.14 -11.59
CA ARG A 326 24.33 3.79 -10.52
C ARG A 326 25.04 2.44 -10.67
N PRO A 327 24.35 1.32 -11.01
CA PRO A 327 25.01 0.03 -11.09
C PRO A 327 26.05 -0.03 -12.21
N HIS A 328 27.04 -0.89 -12.03
CA HIS A 328 28.16 -1.04 -12.97
C HIS A 328 28.65 -2.49 -13.06
N GLY A 329 29.51 -2.77 -14.03
CA GLY A 329 29.98 -4.13 -14.28
C GLY A 329 28.82 -5.08 -14.62
N ALA A 330 28.83 -6.28 -14.04
CA ALA A 330 27.79 -7.29 -14.26
C ALA A 330 26.44 -6.93 -13.58
N GLY A 331 26.39 -5.88 -12.76
CA GLY A 331 25.16 -5.38 -12.13
C GLY A 331 24.28 -4.60 -13.11
N ARG A 332 24.69 -4.46 -14.38
CA ARG A 332 23.93 -3.72 -15.39
C ARG A 332 24.01 -4.39 -16.75
N ASP A 333 22.86 -4.68 -17.31
CA ASP A 333 22.72 -5.22 -18.66
C ASP A 333 21.96 -4.25 -19.56
N TRP A 334 22.69 -3.61 -20.48
CA TRP A 334 22.13 -2.64 -21.43
C TRP A 334 21.39 -3.28 -22.61
N SER A 335 21.43 -4.60 -22.74
CA SER A 335 20.67 -5.32 -23.77
C SER A 335 19.19 -5.46 -23.43
N ILE A 336 18.81 -5.19 -22.17
CA ILE A 336 17.42 -5.21 -21.69
C ILE A 336 16.99 -3.82 -21.24
N PRO A 337 15.70 -3.45 -21.39
CA PRO A 337 15.23 -2.07 -21.19
C PRO A 337 15.29 -1.58 -19.73
N GLY A 338 15.22 -2.48 -18.76
CA GLY A 338 15.37 -2.20 -17.33
C GLY A 338 15.85 -3.42 -16.56
N PRO A 339 16.13 -3.32 -15.25
CA PRO A 339 16.64 -4.42 -14.42
C PRO A 339 15.62 -5.56 -14.24
N ASP A 340 14.36 -5.36 -14.63
CA ASP A 340 13.35 -6.41 -14.61
C ASP A 340 12.93 -6.79 -16.04
N GLY A 341 13.74 -6.46 -17.05
CA GLY A 341 13.45 -6.72 -18.45
C GLY A 341 12.38 -5.81 -19.06
N ILE A 342 11.92 -4.80 -18.31
CA ILE A 342 10.95 -3.78 -18.74
C ILE A 342 11.39 -2.39 -18.23
N ASP A 343 10.97 -1.34 -18.92
CA ASP A 343 11.13 0.07 -18.49
C ASP A 343 9.79 0.83 -18.42
N SER A 344 8.68 0.14 -18.70
CA SER A 344 7.33 0.70 -18.75
C SER A 344 6.32 -0.22 -18.07
N PRO A 345 5.36 0.34 -17.30
CA PRO A 345 4.30 -0.46 -16.68
C PRO A 345 3.19 -0.81 -17.68
N SER A 346 3.27 -0.31 -18.93
CA SER A 346 2.19 -0.42 -19.91
C SER A 346 1.72 -1.87 -20.10
N PRO A 347 0.39 -2.11 -20.08
CA PRO A 347 -0.69 -1.11 -20.12
C PRO A 347 -1.21 -0.63 -18.74
N LEU A 348 -0.55 -0.97 -17.64
CA LEU A 348 -0.94 -0.44 -16.31
C LEU A 348 -0.67 1.06 -16.21
N ILE A 349 -1.49 1.71 -15.39
CA ILE A 349 -1.50 3.16 -15.17
C ILE A 349 -1.37 3.44 -13.67
N MET A 350 -0.31 4.16 -13.32
CA MET A 350 0.01 4.59 -11.96
C MET A 350 -0.52 6.01 -11.78
N THR A 351 -1.42 6.19 -10.81
CA THR A 351 -2.17 7.44 -10.61
C THR A 351 -1.47 8.40 -9.66
N GLY A 352 -0.58 7.91 -8.79
CA GLY A 352 0.07 8.73 -7.76
C GLY A 352 -0.90 9.35 -6.76
N MET A 353 -2.07 8.74 -6.60
CA MET A 353 -3.15 9.24 -5.75
C MET A 353 -3.85 8.05 -5.08
N LEU A 354 -4.29 8.24 -3.84
CA LEU A 354 -5.11 7.27 -3.11
C LEU A 354 -6.39 6.98 -3.91
N SER A 355 -6.82 5.72 -3.90
CA SER A 355 -8.09 5.36 -4.52
C SER A 355 -9.24 6.07 -3.80
N PRO A 356 -10.21 6.64 -4.53
CA PRO A 356 -11.35 7.34 -3.94
C PRO A 356 -12.13 6.48 -2.94
N SER A 357 -12.21 5.16 -3.17
CA SER A 357 -12.91 4.22 -2.28
C SER A 357 -12.23 3.98 -0.93
N LEU A 358 -11.00 4.48 -0.73
CA LEU A 358 -10.24 4.35 0.52
C LEU A 358 -10.15 5.67 1.30
N THR A 359 -10.70 6.74 0.75
CA THR A 359 -10.45 8.10 1.21
C THR A 359 -11.21 8.42 2.50
N ASP A 360 -12.35 7.79 2.75
CA ASP A 360 -13.13 7.90 3.99
C ASP A 360 -12.44 7.29 5.22
N ARG A 361 -11.59 6.28 5.01
CA ARG A 361 -10.87 5.57 6.07
C ARG A 361 -9.43 6.03 6.26
N VAL A 362 -8.93 6.93 5.42
CA VAL A 362 -7.52 7.33 5.48
C VAL A 362 -7.20 8.03 6.80
N ALA A 363 -6.17 7.55 7.48
CA ALA A 363 -5.69 8.10 8.75
C ALA A 363 -4.34 8.82 8.62
N ALA A 364 -3.51 8.38 7.68
CA ALA A 364 -2.21 9.00 7.42
C ALA A 364 -1.72 8.75 6.00
N THR A 365 -0.87 9.65 5.49
CA THR A 365 0.02 9.37 4.34
C THR A 365 1.44 9.81 4.64
N PHE A 366 2.42 9.12 4.08
CA PHE A 366 3.82 9.57 4.10
C PHE A 366 4.61 9.09 2.89
N THR A 367 5.63 9.86 2.50
CA THR A 367 6.48 9.53 1.34
C THR A 367 7.19 8.21 1.58
N ALA A 368 7.19 7.33 0.57
CA ALA A 368 7.75 6.00 0.70
C ALA A 368 9.27 6.00 0.45
N GLY A 369 9.70 5.73 -0.78
CA GLY A 369 11.09 5.41 -1.05
C GLY A 369 11.73 6.23 -2.16
N TYR A 370 12.94 5.80 -2.50
CA TYR A 370 13.78 6.52 -3.45
C TYR A 370 13.23 6.45 -4.87
N LYS A 371 13.47 7.53 -5.64
CA LYS A 371 13.38 7.50 -7.11
C LYS A 371 14.27 6.38 -7.66
N ARG A 372 13.88 5.82 -8.81
CA ARG A 372 14.60 4.72 -9.46
C ARG A 372 16.11 4.92 -9.58
N ASP A 373 16.55 6.10 -10.02
CA ASP A 373 17.98 6.38 -10.18
C ASP A 373 18.74 6.31 -8.85
N HIS A 374 18.09 6.63 -7.72
CA HIS A 374 18.69 6.58 -6.39
C HIS A 374 18.43 5.25 -5.66
N GLY A 375 17.43 4.50 -6.09
CA GLY A 375 17.05 3.19 -5.56
C GLY A 375 17.84 2.03 -6.15
N ALA A 376 19.15 2.19 -6.33
CA ALA A 376 20.07 1.13 -6.74
C ALA A 376 21.49 1.45 -6.25
N PHE A 377 22.33 0.44 -6.10
CA PHE A 377 23.66 0.60 -5.50
C PHE A 377 24.65 1.18 -6.50
N ARG A 378 25.36 2.23 -6.06
CA ARG A 378 26.48 2.83 -6.82
C ARG A 378 27.82 2.19 -6.48
N TYR A 379 28.00 1.77 -5.24
CA TYR A 379 29.25 1.27 -4.69
C TYR A 379 29.04 -0.04 -3.92
N GLY A 380 30.14 -0.74 -3.65
CA GLY A 380 30.11 -2.03 -2.97
C GLY A 380 29.76 -3.19 -3.90
N ASP A 381 29.74 -4.38 -3.33
CA ASP A 381 29.35 -5.65 -3.97
C ASP A 381 27.95 -5.59 -4.60
N MET A 382 26.95 -5.06 -3.88
CA MET A 382 25.56 -4.98 -4.36
C MET A 382 25.38 -4.15 -5.64
N ALA A 383 26.36 -3.32 -6.04
CA ALA A 383 26.31 -2.58 -7.30
C ALA A 383 26.64 -3.45 -8.55
N THR A 384 27.10 -4.68 -8.34
CA THR A 384 27.78 -5.50 -9.36
C THR A 384 27.10 -6.83 -9.70
N PHE A 385 26.02 -7.19 -9.01
CA PHE A 385 25.21 -8.38 -9.27
C PHE A 385 23.73 -8.09 -8.99
N ASN A 386 22.83 -9.04 -9.28
CA ASN A 386 21.38 -8.89 -9.11
C ASN A 386 20.86 -7.55 -9.66
N HIS A 387 21.36 -7.20 -10.85
CA HIS A 387 21.03 -5.95 -11.53
C HIS A 387 21.27 -4.70 -10.67
N GLY A 388 22.27 -4.71 -9.78
CA GLY A 388 22.60 -3.58 -8.92
C GLY A 388 21.67 -3.40 -7.72
N HIS A 389 20.89 -4.44 -7.38
CA HIS A 389 19.89 -4.44 -6.30
C HIS A 389 18.99 -3.22 -6.39
N HIS A 390 18.35 -3.04 -7.54
CA HIS A 390 17.31 -2.03 -7.66
C HIS A 390 16.22 -2.32 -6.64
N TYR A 391 15.78 -1.29 -5.93
CA TYR A 391 14.79 -1.46 -4.88
C TYR A 391 13.47 -1.92 -5.50
N GLY A 392 13.04 -3.12 -5.13
CA GLY A 392 11.83 -3.74 -5.61
C GLY A 392 10.57 -3.11 -5.02
N PHE A 393 9.46 -3.27 -5.75
CA PHE A 393 8.17 -2.81 -5.30
C PHE A 393 7.01 -3.50 -6.03
N MET A 394 5.91 -3.64 -5.31
CA MET A 394 4.70 -4.33 -5.74
C MET A 394 3.49 -3.61 -5.14
N VAL A 395 2.42 -3.46 -5.92
CA VAL A 395 1.17 -2.80 -5.54
C VAL A 395 0.01 -3.74 -5.89
N ASN A 396 -0.93 -3.95 -4.97
CA ASN A 396 -2.12 -4.77 -5.21
C ASN A 396 -1.82 -6.15 -5.85
N GLY A 397 -0.82 -6.86 -5.32
CA GLY A 397 -0.36 -8.16 -5.78
C GLY A 397 0.35 -8.13 -7.14
N THR A 398 0.56 -6.95 -7.72
CA THR A 398 1.16 -6.74 -9.05
C THR A 398 2.62 -6.33 -8.91
N VAL A 399 3.53 -7.22 -9.31
CA VAL A 399 4.99 -6.99 -9.24
C VAL A 399 5.38 -5.98 -10.32
N LEU A 400 5.81 -4.80 -9.89
CA LEU A 400 6.30 -3.76 -10.78
C LEU A 400 7.83 -3.83 -10.90
N SER A 401 8.53 -4.13 -9.80
CA SER A 401 9.98 -4.39 -9.78
C SER A 401 10.28 -5.49 -8.77
N ARG A 402 11.16 -6.44 -9.13
CA ARG A 402 11.41 -7.64 -8.31
C ARG A 402 12.04 -7.29 -6.97
N LEU A 403 11.68 -8.06 -5.94
CA LEU A 403 12.25 -7.94 -4.61
C LEU A 403 13.58 -8.69 -4.55
N TRP A 404 14.65 -7.99 -4.18
CA TRP A 404 15.99 -8.58 -4.11
C TRP A 404 16.41 -8.91 -2.68
N PRO A 405 17.10 -10.04 -2.44
CA PRO A 405 17.66 -10.38 -1.13
C PRO A 405 18.62 -9.32 -0.58
N GLY A 406 18.68 -9.22 0.74
CA GLY A 406 19.56 -8.29 1.46
C GLY A 406 19.04 -6.86 1.56
N LEU A 407 17.84 -6.57 1.04
CA LEU A 407 17.21 -5.25 1.13
C LEU A 407 16.09 -5.21 2.16
N SER A 408 16.04 -4.13 2.93
CA SER A 408 14.95 -3.86 3.87
C SER A 408 13.64 -3.67 3.13
N THR A 409 12.59 -4.33 3.61
CA THR A 409 11.29 -4.43 2.94
C THR A 409 10.17 -4.21 3.95
N ILE A 410 9.27 -3.28 3.65
CA ILE A 410 7.92 -3.21 4.22
C ILE A 410 7.01 -4.05 3.34
N TYR A 411 6.20 -4.93 3.92
CA TYR A 411 5.25 -5.74 3.16
C TYR A 411 3.94 -5.97 3.91
N VAL A 412 2.90 -6.27 3.15
CA VAL A 412 1.61 -6.76 3.66
C VAL A 412 1.15 -7.96 2.82
N THR A 413 0.63 -8.98 3.49
CA THR A 413 0.03 -10.16 2.88
C THR A 413 -1.48 -9.98 2.62
N HIS A 414 -2.08 -10.86 1.81
CA HIS A 414 -3.50 -10.79 1.45
C HIS A 414 -4.44 -10.87 2.67
N ASP A 415 -3.99 -11.50 3.76
CA ASP A 415 -4.72 -11.58 5.03
C ASP A 415 -4.55 -10.33 5.91
N GLY A 416 -3.82 -9.32 5.44
CA GLY A 416 -3.58 -8.08 6.17
C GLY A 416 -2.44 -8.13 7.18
N SER A 417 -1.68 -9.23 7.24
CA SER A 417 -0.49 -9.29 8.11
C SER A 417 0.57 -8.32 7.63
N PHE A 418 1.06 -7.50 8.56
CA PHE A 418 2.09 -6.49 8.32
C PHE A 418 3.46 -7.00 8.75
N GLY A 419 4.50 -6.68 7.97
CA GLY A 419 5.87 -7.00 8.35
C GLY A 419 6.91 -6.03 7.82
N MET A 420 8.05 -5.99 8.52
CA MET A 420 9.25 -5.28 8.11
C MET A 420 10.47 -6.16 8.35
N THR A 421 11.25 -6.44 7.30
CA THR A 421 12.39 -7.37 7.42
C THR A 421 13.44 -7.14 6.32
N THR A 422 14.60 -7.81 6.45
CA THR A 422 15.55 -7.95 5.35
C THR A 422 15.08 -9.08 4.44
N TRP A 423 14.83 -8.77 3.17
CA TRP A 423 14.33 -9.76 2.21
C TRP A 423 15.34 -10.89 2.00
N THR A 424 14.86 -12.12 1.85
CA THR A 424 15.68 -13.30 1.58
C THR A 424 15.09 -14.11 0.43
N GLU A 425 15.88 -15.03 -0.13
CA GLU A 425 15.38 -15.94 -1.17
C GLU A 425 14.25 -16.84 -0.64
N ALA A 426 14.39 -17.32 0.61
CA ALA A 426 13.35 -18.13 1.25
C ALA A 426 12.02 -17.36 1.41
N LEU A 427 12.09 -16.10 1.85
CA LEU A 427 10.91 -15.24 1.93
C LEU A 427 10.31 -14.96 0.54
N ASN A 428 11.13 -14.92 -0.50
CA ASN A 428 10.63 -14.76 -1.86
C ASN A 428 9.80 -15.97 -2.31
N GLU A 429 10.22 -17.19 -1.98
CA GLU A 429 9.45 -18.40 -2.29
C GLU A 429 8.18 -18.51 -1.44
N GLU A 430 8.29 -18.20 -0.15
CA GLU A 430 7.21 -18.34 0.83
C GLU A 430 6.13 -17.26 0.69
N LEU A 431 6.53 -15.99 0.64
CA LEU A 431 5.59 -14.88 0.78
C LEU A 431 5.08 -14.35 -0.55
N LEU A 432 5.85 -14.41 -1.65
CA LEU A 432 5.45 -13.82 -2.94
C LEU A 432 4.03 -14.22 -3.41
N PRO A 433 3.54 -15.47 -3.23
CA PRO A 433 2.15 -15.85 -3.55
C PRO A 433 1.08 -15.11 -2.73
N HIS A 434 1.46 -14.60 -1.57
CA HIS A 434 0.57 -14.05 -0.56
C HIS A 434 0.71 -12.54 -0.39
N LEU A 435 1.63 -11.88 -1.08
CA LEU A 435 1.85 -10.44 -0.88
C LEU A 435 0.80 -9.58 -1.60
N ARG A 436 0.18 -8.65 -0.86
CA ARG A 436 -0.64 -7.56 -1.42
C ARG A 436 0.22 -6.37 -1.84
N PHE A 437 1.19 -5.97 -1.04
CA PHE A 437 2.19 -4.98 -1.46
C PHE A 437 3.53 -5.27 -0.80
N ALA A 438 4.59 -4.78 -1.43
CA ALA A 438 5.92 -4.76 -0.82
C ALA A 438 6.72 -3.58 -1.37
N ARG A 439 7.58 -2.99 -0.54
CA ARG A 439 8.46 -1.89 -0.95
C ARG A 439 9.81 -2.00 -0.25
N GLN A 440 10.86 -2.12 -1.05
CA GLN A 440 12.22 -2.20 -0.52
C GLN A 440 12.86 -0.81 -0.41
N ASN A 441 13.69 -0.53 0.60
CA ASN A 441 14.60 0.63 0.56
C ASN A 441 15.93 0.30 1.24
N GLY A 442 16.97 0.14 0.43
CA GLY A 442 18.34 -0.01 0.90
C GLY A 442 18.53 -1.19 1.86
N VAL A 443 19.59 -1.10 2.66
CA VAL A 443 19.94 -2.09 3.69
C VAL A 443 19.37 -1.69 5.06
N PRO A 444 19.27 -2.61 6.04
CA PRO A 444 18.75 -2.28 7.38
C PRO A 444 19.54 -1.16 8.06
N LEU A 445 18.80 -0.29 8.78
CA LEU A 445 19.39 0.60 9.77
C LEU A 445 19.64 -0.17 11.06
N ILE A 446 18.67 -0.96 11.49
CA ILE A 446 18.76 -1.94 12.56
C ILE A 446 17.98 -3.19 12.16
N HIS A 447 18.34 -4.33 12.74
CA HIS A 447 17.61 -5.59 12.61
C HIS A 447 17.82 -6.41 13.89
N PRO A 448 16.98 -7.42 14.16
CA PRO A 448 17.22 -8.32 15.28
C PRO A 448 18.49 -9.13 15.01
N ASP A 449 19.32 -9.26 16.04
CA ASP A 449 20.41 -10.21 16.07
C ASP A 449 19.82 -11.64 16.11
N PRO A 450 20.25 -12.55 15.22
CA PRO A 450 19.63 -13.86 15.09
C PRO A 450 19.84 -14.78 16.30
N GLU A 451 20.83 -14.52 17.15
CA GLU A 451 21.12 -15.36 18.33
C GLU A 451 20.40 -14.84 19.59
N THR A 452 20.34 -13.53 19.75
CA THR A 452 19.86 -12.87 20.98
C THR A 452 18.48 -12.24 20.83
N GLY A 453 18.06 -11.94 19.61
CA GLY A 453 16.86 -11.14 19.31
C GLY A 453 17.04 -9.64 19.62
N GLU A 454 18.20 -9.20 20.11
CA GLU A 454 18.44 -7.79 20.41
C GLU A 454 18.55 -6.97 19.11
N SER A 455 18.00 -5.76 19.14
CA SER A 455 18.14 -4.81 18.04
C SER A 455 19.58 -4.34 17.88
N VAL A 456 20.21 -4.66 16.75
CA VAL A 456 21.60 -4.28 16.42
C VAL A 456 21.64 -3.42 15.15
N PRO A 457 22.58 -2.45 15.03
CA PRO A 457 22.76 -1.70 13.80
C PRO A 457 23.18 -2.60 12.64
N GLY A 458 22.64 -2.35 11.45
CA GLY A 458 23.01 -3.12 10.27
C GLY A 458 24.49 -2.95 9.91
N ASP A 459 25.12 -4.02 9.39
CA ASP A 459 26.57 -4.10 9.11
C ASP A 459 27.14 -2.98 8.22
N ARG A 460 26.26 -2.32 7.45
CA ARG A 460 26.63 -1.28 6.49
C ARG A 460 26.32 0.13 6.98
N VAL A 461 25.75 0.31 8.18
CA VAL A 461 25.42 1.62 8.76
C VAL A 461 26.62 2.55 8.82
N THR A 462 27.82 2.02 9.06
CA THR A 462 29.07 2.79 9.11
C THR A 462 29.71 3.02 7.74
N GLN A 463 29.19 2.37 6.70
CA GLN A 463 29.80 2.31 5.37
C GLN A 463 29.00 3.14 4.35
N TRP A 464 29.36 4.41 4.17
CA TRP A 464 28.66 5.34 3.26
C TRP A 464 28.35 4.71 1.89
N GLY A 465 29.38 4.31 1.15
CA GLY A 465 29.20 3.76 -0.20
C GLY A 465 28.45 2.42 -0.21
N ALA A 466 28.93 1.46 0.58
CA ALA A 466 28.42 0.09 0.56
C ALA A 466 26.99 -0.04 1.12
N GLY A 467 26.58 0.85 2.03
CA GLY A 467 25.19 0.95 2.51
C GLY A 467 24.27 1.78 1.60
N ASN A 468 24.79 2.27 0.47
CA ASN A 468 24.08 3.15 -0.46
C ASN A 468 23.45 4.38 0.22
N TRP A 469 24.09 4.88 1.28
CA TRP A 469 23.58 5.99 2.07
C TRP A 469 23.66 7.28 1.24
N SER A 470 22.52 7.80 0.79
CA SER A 470 22.53 9.06 0.05
C SER A 470 22.90 10.23 0.98
N GLY A 471 23.57 11.24 0.41
CA GLY A 471 23.82 12.53 1.07
C GLY A 471 22.90 13.63 0.54
N SER A 472 23.07 14.85 1.04
CA SER A 472 22.42 16.05 0.54
C SER A 472 22.77 16.36 -0.92
N ALA A 473 22.13 17.37 -1.51
CA ALA A 473 22.49 17.87 -2.84
C ALA A 473 23.96 18.29 -2.96
N ASP A 474 24.57 18.74 -1.85
CA ASP A 474 25.99 19.09 -1.74
C ASP A 474 26.87 17.89 -1.32
N ALA A 475 26.35 16.67 -1.48
CA ALA A 475 26.99 15.41 -1.11
C ALA A 475 27.45 15.36 0.36
N GLN A 476 26.69 15.94 1.29
CA GLN A 476 26.94 15.78 2.73
C GLN A 476 26.16 14.58 3.27
N LEU A 477 26.83 13.65 3.95
CA LEU A 477 26.15 12.47 4.51
C LEU A 477 25.09 12.85 5.55
N ARG A 478 25.38 13.88 6.36
CA ARG A 478 24.41 14.46 7.30
C ARG A 478 23.43 15.33 6.52
N THR A 479 22.14 14.98 6.59
CA THR A 479 21.07 15.64 5.84
C THR A 479 19.71 15.37 6.52
N LEU A 480 18.66 16.05 6.08
CA LEU A 480 17.28 15.76 6.47
C LEU A 480 16.92 14.35 5.99
N ARG A 481 16.35 13.51 6.86
CA ARG A 481 16.02 12.10 6.55
C ARG A 481 14.66 11.70 7.11
N ALA A 482 14.02 10.73 6.47
CA ALA A 482 12.94 9.95 7.06
C ALA A 482 13.37 8.50 7.25
N GLY A 483 12.81 7.84 8.25
CA GLY A 483 12.96 6.40 8.46
C GLY A 483 11.66 5.81 9.00
N SER A 484 11.57 4.50 8.93
CA SER A 484 10.48 3.77 9.57
C SER A 484 11.03 2.60 10.37
N CYS A 485 10.41 2.30 11.50
CA CYS A 485 10.72 1.12 12.29
C CYS A 485 9.47 0.31 12.63
N LEU A 486 9.67 -1.00 12.78
CA LEU A 486 8.73 -1.91 13.41
C LEU A 486 9.14 -2.06 14.88
N ARG A 487 8.16 -2.01 15.77
CA ARG A 487 8.32 -2.37 17.17
C ARG A 487 7.23 -3.32 17.61
N GLU A 488 7.61 -4.42 18.21
CA GLU A 488 6.74 -5.42 18.78
C GLU A 488 6.85 -5.42 20.30
N VAL A 489 5.75 -5.15 20.98
CA VAL A 489 5.73 -5.12 22.45
C VAL A 489 4.37 -5.56 22.98
N GLY A 490 4.39 -6.51 23.91
CA GLY A 490 3.16 -7.01 24.54
C GLY A 490 2.16 -7.61 23.55
N GLY A 491 2.63 -8.21 22.45
CA GLY A 491 1.78 -8.77 21.38
C GLY A 491 1.19 -7.73 20.43
N ARG A 492 1.66 -6.47 20.49
CA ARG A 492 1.27 -5.39 19.59
C ARG A 492 2.38 -5.09 18.61
N GLN A 493 2.01 -4.77 17.38
CA GLN A 493 2.93 -4.23 16.39
C GLN A 493 2.68 -2.74 16.24
N PHE A 494 3.73 -1.95 16.33
CA PHE A 494 3.72 -0.53 16.03
C PHE A 494 4.55 -0.26 14.79
N LEU A 495 3.96 0.45 13.85
CA LEU A 495 4.71 1.12 12.79
C LEU A 495 5.09 2.51 13.28
N ILE A 496 6.37 2.83 13.27
CA ILE A 496 6.87 4.14 13.67
C ILE A 496 7.47 4.84 12.46
N TYR A 497 6.96 6.02 12.12
CA TYR A 497 7.58 6.95 11.19
C TYR A 497 8.46 7.94 11.96
N ALA A 498 9.68 8.21 11.48
CA ALA A 498 10.58 9.17 12.11
C ALA A 498 11.11 10.18 11.10
N TYR A 499 10.95 11.46 11.43
CA TYR A 499 11.54 12.60 10.72
C TYR A 499 12.77 13.12 11.48
N PHE A 500 13.92 13.10 10.82
CA PHE A 500 15.18 13.59 11.34
C PHE A 500 15.49 14.94 10.68
N SER A 501 15.44 16.02 11.45
CA SER A 501 15.77 17.37 10.95
C SER A 501 17.17 17.43 10.33
N THR A 502 18.12 16.67 10.89
CA THR A 502 19.39 16.33 10.25
C THR A 502 20.02 15.10 10.91
N ALA A 503 20.40 14.11 10.11
CA ALA A 503 21.01 12.87 10.60
C ALA A 503 21.91 12.19 9.55
N THR A 504 22.80 11.37 10.06
CA THR A 504 23.53 10.28 9.40
C THR A 504 22.81 8.96 9.70
N PRO A 505 23.10 7.87 8.96
CA PRO A 505 22.56 6.55 9.28
C PRO A 505 22.89 6.08 10.71
N SER A 506 24.01 6.52 11.28
CA SER A 506 24.41 6.17 12.64
C SER A 506 23.50 6.77 13.71
N ALA A 507 23.11 8.05 13.61
CA ALA A 507 22.11 8.58 14.56
C ALA A 507 20.74 7.97 14.37
N MET A 508 20.34 7.66 13.13
CA MET A 508 19.07 6.98 12.88
C MET A 508 19.03 5.63 13.57
N ALA A 509 20.04 4.78 13.36
CA ALA A 509 20.14 3.47 14.00
C ALA A 509 20.08 3.57 15.53
N ARG A 510 20.87 4.49 16.12
CA ARG A 510 20.86 4.70 17.58
C ARG A 510 19.53 5.23 18.11
N THR A 511 18.86 6.08 17.35
CA THR A 511 17.54 6.59 17.73
C THR A 511 16.53 5.45 17.74
N PHE A 512 16.49 4.61 16.71
CA PHE A 512 15.57 3.47 16.68
C PHE A 512 15.87 2.42 17.76
N GLN A 513 17.16 2.17 18.08
CA GLN A 513 17.51 1.36 19.25
C GLN A 513 17.02 1.99 20.56
N ALA A 514 17.12 3.32 20.71
CA ALA A 514 16.65 4.01 21.90
C ALA A 514 15.12 3.92 22.08
N TYR A 515 14.37 3.73 21.00
CA TYR A 515 12.92 3.50 21.04
C TYR A 515 12.54 2.01 21.08
N ASP A 516 13.51 1.11 21.30
CA ASP A 516 13.33 -0.34 21.33
C ASP A 516 12.64 -0.90 20.07
N CYS A 517 12.97 -0.34 18.90
CA CYS A 517 12.52 -0.90 17.63
C CYS A 517 13.26 -2.22 17.32
N ASP A 518 12.56 -3.21 16.78
CA ASP A 518 13.13 -4.51 16.37
C ASP A 518 13.81 -4.42 15.01
N TYR A 519 13.21 -3.70 14.07
CA TYR A 519 13.72 -3.52 12.72
C TYR A 519 13.48 -2.08 12.27
N ALA A 520 14.40 -1.52 11.48
CA ALA A 520 14.20 -0.20 10.88
C ALA A 520 14.89 -0.06 9.54
N MET A 521 14.31 0.79 8.70
CA MET A 521 14.80 1.10 7.37
C MET A 521 14.72 2.58 7.06
N LEU A 522 15.54 2.99 6.10
CA LEU A 522 15.59 4.35 5.59
C LEU A 522 14.45 4.57 4.59
N LEU A 523 13.80 5.73 4.66
CA LEU A 523 12.85 6.20 3.65
C LEU A 523 13.52 7.28 2.78
N ASP A 524 12.76 7.94 1.90
CA ASP A 524 13.33 9.05 1.11
C ASP A 524 13.74 10.25 2.02
N MET A 525 14.48 11.21 1.46
CA MET A 525 15.26 12.18 2.24
C MET A 525 15.48 13.50 1.50
N ASN A 526 16.25 14.41 2.13
CA ASN A 526 16.79 15.67 1.60
C ASN A 526 15.83 16.85 1.45
N SER A 527 14.52 16.65 1.50
CA SER A 527 13.55 17.76 1.54
C SER A 527 12.29 17.35 2.30
N GLN A 528 11.53 18.34 2.77
CA GLN A 528 10.22 18.09 3.39
C GLN A 528 9.24 17.46 2.39
N GLU A 529 9.41 17.68 1.08
CA GLU A 529 8.65 16.98 0.03
C GLU A 529 8.97 15.48 0.00
N HIS A 530 10.19 15.08 0.32
CA HIS A 530 10.60 13.68 0.28
C HIS A 530 10.46 12.98 1.63
N THR A 531 10.21 13.74 2.69
CA THR A 531 9.89 13.24 4.02
C THR A 531 8.49 13.67 4.45
N TYR A 532 7.60 13.93 3.49
CA TYR A 532 6.26 14.40 3.77
C TYR A 532 5.53 13.35 4.62
N MET A 533 4.82 13.83 5.64
CA MET A 533 3.92 13.02 6.45
C MET A 533 2.74 13.88 6.87
N ALA A 534 1.54 13.33 6.68
CA ALA A 534 0.27 13.94 7.06
C ALA A 534 -0.58 12.96 7.87
N LEU A 535 -1.31 13.50 8.83
CA LEU A 535 -2.40 12.83 9.55
C LEU A 535 -3.74 13.42 9.10
N TYR A 536 -4.77 12.58 9.19
CA TYR A 536 -6.15 12.95 8.94
C TYR A 536 -6.98 12.57 10.19
N PRO A 537 -7.05 13.48 11.18
CA PRO A 537 -7.84 13.28 12.39
C PRO A 537 -9.34 13.13 12.06
N GLN A 538 -10.07 12.45 12.93
CA GLN A 538 -11.53 12.32 12.84
C GLN A 538 -12.17 13.60 13.34
N ILE A 539 -12.68 14.43 12.44
CA ILE A 539 -13.42 15.65 12.80
C ILE A 539 -14.91 15.27 12.91
N GLU A 540 -15.49 15.37 14.11
CA GLU A 540 -16.91 15.05 14.36
C GLU A 540 -17.88 16.08 13.71
N ASP A 541 -17.40 17.29 13.45
CA ASP A 541 -18.22 18.41 12.98
C ASP A 541 -18.16 18.56 11.45
N GLY A 542 -19.07 17.87 10.75
CA GLY A 542 -19.83 18.30 9.56
C GLY A 542 -19.17 19.03 8.38
N ASP A 543 -17.86 19.24 8.34
CA ASP A 543 -17.15 19.79 7.19
C ASP A 543 -16.78 18.64 6.26
N ASP A 544 -17.34 18.66 5.04
CA ASP A 544 -17.21 17.62 4.00
C ASP A 544 -15.78 17.50 3.41
N TRP A 545 -14.73 17.91 4.13
CA TRP A 545 -13.37 17.99 3.60
C TRP A 545 -12.30 17.48 4.58
N ILE A 546 -11.39 16.64 4.06
CA ILE A 546 -10.22 16.16 4.80
C ILE A 546 -9.29 17.33 5.12
N GLU A 547 -9.13 17.63 6.40
CA GLU A 547 -8.05 18.47 6.89
C GLU A 547 -6.81 17.63 7.17
N ALA A 548 -5.67 18.09 6.66
CA ALA A 548 -4.38 17.44 6.88
C ALA A 548 -3.60 18.19 7.96
N GLU A 549 -3.16 17.45 8.96
CA GLU A 549 -2.16 17.94 9.90
C GLU A 549 -0.79 17.39 9.54
N HIS A 550 0.29 18.13 9.84
CA HIS A 550 1.63 17.72 9.44
C HIS A 550 2.60 17.68 10.60
N LEU A 551 3.49 16.67 10.58
CA LEU A 551 4.48 16.47 11.64
C LEU A 551 5.35 17.71 11.89
N VAL A 552 5.73 18.43 10.84
CA VAL A 552 6.41 19.72 10.95
C VAL A 552 5.72 20.76 10.06
N PRO A 553 5.58 22.03 10.50
CA PRO A 553 4.76 23.03 9.81
C PRO A 553 5.14 23.31 8.35
N GLY A 554 6.42 23.16 8.00
CA GLY A 554 6.88 23.39 6.63
C GLY A 554 6.29 22.43 5.60
N MET A 555 5.84 21.24 6.02
CA MET A 555 5.24 20.25 5.11
C MET A 555 3.90 20.71 4.53
N ALA A 556 3.14 21.56 5.25
CA ALA A 556 1.89 22.15 4.76
C ALA A 556 2.07 22.98 3.49
N SER A 557 3.29 23.46 3.22
CA SER A 557 3.59 24.22 1.99
C SER A 557 3.61 23.36 0.73
N ILE A 558 3.63 22.03 0.88
CA ILE A 558 3.62 21.06 -0.21
C ILE A 558 2.19 20.77 -0.65
N ASP A 559 1.25 20.85 0.28
CA ASP A 559 -0.18 20.73 -0.01
C ASP A 559 -0.64 21.86 -0.92
N GLN A 560 -1.70 21.59 -1.69
CA GLN A 560 -2.17 22.54 -2.69
C GLN A 560 -3.29 23.41 -2.14
N GLN A 561 -3.18 24.73 -2.28
CA GLN A 561 -4.33 25.60 -2.00
C GLN A 561 -5.36 25.51 -3.13
N SER A 562 -6.65 25.50 -2.81
CA SER A 562 -7.78 25.64 -3.74
C SER A 562 -8.71 26.77 -3.30
N ARG A 563 -9.73 27.12 -4.11
CA ARG A 563 -10.78 28.07 -3.69
C ARG A 563 -11.58 27.58 -2.48
N ALA A 564 -11.57 26.27 -2.24
CA ALA A 564 -12.35 25.59 -1.23
C ALA A 564 -11.51 25.11 -0.04
N GLY A 565 -10.23 25.51 0.07
CA GLY A 565 -9.35 25.09 1.16
C GLY A 565 -8.08 24.37 0.67
N VAL A 566 -7.32 23.85 1.63
CA VAL A 566 -6.08 23.10 1.41
C VAL A 566 -6.41 21.69 0.92
N VAL A 567 -5.77 21.26 -0.15
CA VAL A 567 -5.93 19.95 -0.78
C VAL A 567 -4.72 19.10 -0.39
N PRO A 568 -4.91 18.06 0.42
CA PRO A 568 -3.82 17.24 0.90
C PRO A 568 -3.12 16.50 -0.23
N ARG A 569 -1.80 16.46 -0.19
CA ARG A 569 -1.00 15.65 -1.11
C ARG A 569 -1.38 14.16 -1.01
N PHE A 570 -1.28 13.44 -2.13
CA PHE A 570 -1.61 12.02 -2.31
C PHE A 570 -3.08 11.67 -2.19
N VAL A 571 -3.87 12.40 -1.39
CA VAL A 571 -5.30 12.15 -1.24
C VAL A 571 -6.12 13.00 -2.21
N GLY A 572 -5.86 14.30 -2.27
CA GLY A 572 -6.67 15.22 -3.08
C GLY A 572 -6.09 15.52 -4.47
N PHE A 573 -4.90 15.02 -4.80
CA PHE A 573 -4.32 15.13 -6.14
C PHE A 573 -3.21 14.10 -6.39
N ALA A 574 -2.98 13.82 -7.67
CA ALA A 574 -1.92 12.94 -8.17
C ALA A 574 -0.51 13.54 -8.00
N ASP A 575 0.40 12.76 -7.42
CA ASP A 575 1.80 13.12 -7.23
C ASP A 575 2.75 12.23 -8.04
N ASN A 576 3.94 12.75 -8.34
CA ASN A 576 4.97 11.98 -9.03
C ASN A 576 5.66 10.95 -8.14
N ARG A 577 5.57 11.07 -6.81
CA ARG A 577 6.24 10.20 -5.83
C ARG A 577 5.33 9.10 -5.33
N ASP A 578 5.94 7.99 -4.95
CA ASP A 578 5.30 6.90 -4.25
C ASP A 578 5.13 7.22 -2.76
N PHE A 579 4.10 6.63 -2.15
CA PHE A 579 3.72 6.91 -0.77
C PHE A 579 3.11 5.68 -0.11
N PHE A 580 3.25 5.64 1.21
CA PHE A 580 2.47 4.75 2.06
C PHE A 580 1.25 5.50 2.57
N TYR A 581 0.17 4.76 2.80
CA TYR A 581 -1.04 5.26 3.44
C TYR A 581 -1.48 4.29 4.53
N LEU A 582 -2.13 4.82 5.56
CA LEU A 582 -2.79 4.04 6.59
C LEU A 582 -4.29 4.25 6.50
N LEU A 583 -5.03 3.15 6.58
CA LEU A 583 -6.49 3.15 6.63
C LEU A 583 -6.92 2.63 7.99
N ARG A 584 -7.94 3.24 8.59
CA ARG A 584 -8.61 2.69 9.77
C ARG A 584 -9.26 1.35 9.40
N ARG A 585 -9.12 0.36 10.26
CA ARG A 585 -9.85 -0.92 10.12
C ARG A 585 -11.34 -0.70 10.38
N GLU A 586 -12.16 -1.52 9.71
CA GLU A 586 -13.61 -1.60 9.91
C GLU A 586 -13.99 -2.63 10.97
#